data_AF-A0A0M0W605-F1
#
_entry.id   AF-A0A0M0W605-F1
#
_cell.length_a   1.000
_cell.length_b   1.000
_cell.length_c   1.000
_cell.angle_alpha   90.00
_cell.angle_beta   90.00
_cell.angle_gamma   90.00
#
_symmetry.space_group_name_H-M   'P 1'
#
loop_
_entity.id
_entity.type
_entity.pdbx_description
1 polymer ?
#
loop_
_entity_poly.entity_id
_entity_poly.type
_entity_poly.pdbx_seq_one_letter_code
_entity_poly.pdbx_strand_id
1 'polypeptide(L)'
;MNFGNTELLESHFGKHGGEFGRAYSNANEYLAGANDVIKNGTKVQYDYNGELRTGYVKFMKNSSLTNPKGVPIKSYAKFEFVGTNNLGYITTYHVESGKTFWKMMNKGKNIPVINPVE
;
A
#
# COMPACT_ATOMS: atom_id res chain seq x y z
N MET A 1 -12.98 -6.38 4.83
CA MET A 1 -12.83 -5.19 5.69
C MET A 1 -13.33 -3.97 4.95
N ASN A 2 -13.68 -2.91 5.68
CA ASN A 2 -14.22 -1.67 5.13
C ASN A 2 -13.43 -0.47 5.65
N PHE A 3 -13.53 0.67 4.97
CA PHE A 3 -13.22 1.96 5.58
C PHE A 3 -14.23 2.26 6.70
N GLY A 4 -13.92 3.23 7.56
CA GLY A 4 -14.80 3.60 8.68
C GLY A 4 -16.21 4.04 8.25
N ASN A 5 -16.35 4.60 7.04
CA ASN A 5 -17.63 4.94 6.40
C ASN A 5 -17.43 5.17 4.89
N THR A 6 -18.53 5.42 4.17
CA THR A 6 -18.53 5.67 2.71
C THR A 6 -17.77 6.94 2.33
N GLU A 7 -17.91 8.03 3.08
CA GLU A 7 -17.23 9.29 2.79
C GLU A 7 -15.70 9.15 2.83
N LEU A 8 -15.19 8.39 3.81
CA LEU A 8 -13.77 8.08 3.92
C LEU A 8 -13.28 7.24 2.74
N LEU A 9 -14.07 6.24 2.31
CA LEU A 9 -13.77 5.43 1.14
C LEU A 9 -13.71 6.29 -0.14
N GLU A 10 -14.73 7.11 -0.39
CA GLU A 10 -14.82 7.95 -1.58
C GLU A 10 -13.72 9.02 -1.62
N SER A 11 -13.46 9.68 -0.48
CA SER A 11 -12.39 10.67 -0.34
C SER A 11 -11.01 10.03 -0.59
N HIS A 12 -10.80 8.82 -0.08
CA HIS A 12 -9.53 8.10 -0.25
C HIS A 12 -9.35 7.61 -1.69
N PHE A 13 -10.40 7.05 -2.30
CA PHE A 13 -10.42 6.69 -3.72
C PHE A 13 -10.10 7.89 -4.63
N GLY A 14 -10.70 9.06 -4.38
CA GLY A 14 -10.42 10.27 -5.15
C GLY A 14 -8.96 10.72 -5.09
N LYS A 15 -8.27 10.44 -3.98
CA LYS A 15 -6.85 10.80 -3.80
C LYS A 15 -5.89 9.77 -4.39
N HIS A 16 -6.17 8.48 -4.20
CA HIS A 16 -5.20 7.40 -4.43
C HIS A 16 -5.60 6.42 -5.55
N GLY A 17 -6.86 6.39 -5.97
CA GLY A 17 -7.33 5.43 -7.00
C GLY A 17 -6.60 5.54 -8.33
N GLY A 18 -6.15 6.75 -8.70
CA GLY A 18 -5.36 6.99 -9.91
C GLY A 18 -3.98 6.34 -9.91
N GLU A 19 -3.41 6.06 -8.74
CA GLU A 19 -2.07 5.45 -8.62
C GLU A 19 -2.01 4.05 -9.21
N PHE A 20 -3.15 3.37 -9.27
CA PHE A 20 -3.32 2.03 -9.84
C PHE A 20 -3.48 2.06 -11.36
N GLY A 21 -3.15 3.17 -12.02
CA GLY A 21 -3.24 3.28 -13.48
C GLY A 21 -4.68 3.21 -13.99
N ARG A 22 -5.64 3.71 -13.20
CA ARG A 22 -7.09 3.67 -13.49
C ARG A 22 -7.68 2.26 -13.57
N ALA A 23 -7.12 1.31 -12.81
CA ALA A 23 -7.68 -0.03 -12.69
C ALA A 23 -9.09 -0.08 -12.07
N TYR A 24 -9.50 0.98 -11.36
CA TYR A 24 -10.80 1.06 -10.69
C TYR A 24 -11.62 2.22 -11.25
N SER A 25 -12.87 1.93 -11.59
CA SER A 25 -13.82 2.89 -12.14
C SER A 25 -14.59 3.64 -11.05
N ASN A 26 -14.67 3.07 -9.85
CA ASN A 26 -15.43 3.59 -8.71
C ASN A 26 -14.85 3.10 -7.37
N ALA A 27 -15.35 3.68 -6.29
CA ALA A 27 -14.85 3.42 -4.94
C ALA A 27 -15.14 1.99 -4.45
N ASN A 28 -16.19 1.33 -4.95
CA ASN A 28 -16.50 -0.06 -4.58
C ASN A 28 -15.52 -1.05 -5.21
N GLU A 29 -15.16 -0.87 -6.48
CA GLU A 29 -14.11 -1.65 -7.14
C GLU A 29 -12.75 -1.46 -6.45
N TYR A 30 -12.45 -0.22 -6.08
CA TYR A 30 -11.26 0.12 -5.32
C TYR A 30 -11.22 -0.57 -3.95
N LEU A 31 -12.35 -0.59 -3.22
CA LEU A 31 -12.49 -1.34 -1.97
C LEU A 31 -12.34 -2.86 -2.20
N ALA A 32 -12.85 -3.40 -3.30
CA ALA A 32 -12.65 -4.81 -3.65
C ALA A 32 -11.15 -5.10 -3.89
N GLY A 33 -10.41 -4.20 -4.53
CA GLY A 33 -8.96 -4.27 -4.66
C GLY A 33 -8.23 -4.31 -3.32
N ALA A 34 -8.58 -3.41 -2.39
CA ALA A 34 -8.03 -3.43 -1.04
C ALA A 34 -8.30 -4.76 -0.32
N ASN A 35 -9.50 -5.31 -0.48
CA ASN A 35 -9.87 -6.60 0.12
C ASN A 35 -9.15 -7.79 -0.53
N ASP A 36 -8.84 -7.73 -1.83
CA ASP A 36 -7.98 -8.72 -2.48
C ASP A 36 -6.58 -8.74 -1.85
N VAL A 37 -5.99 -7.56 -1.61
CA VAL A 37 -4.69 -7.45 -0.94
C VAL A 37 -4.75 -7.95 0.50
N ILE A 38 -5.83 -7.67 1.23
CA ILE A 38 -6.02 -8.22 2.60
C ILE A 38 -6.09 -9.76 2.57
N LYS A 39 -6.78 -10.32 1.57
CA LYS A 39 -6.99 -11.77 1.47
C LYS A 39 -5.75 -12.52 1.00
N ASN A 40 -5.03 -11.95 0.03
CA ASN A 40 -4.00 -12.66 -0.74
C ASN A 40 -2.58 -12.08 -0.54
N GLY A 41 -2.46 -10.96 0.17
CA GLY A 41 -1.18 -10.30 0.46
C GLY A 41 -0.51 -10.84 1.73
N THR A 42 0.73 -10.40 1.95
CA THR A 42 1.48 -10.66 3.17
C THR A 42 1.02 -9.70 4.26
N LYS A 43 0.51 -10.24 5.37
CA LYS A 43 0.19 -9.48 6.57
C LYS A 43 1.47 -9.02 7.26
N VAL A 44 1.53 -7.75 7.64
CA VAL A 44 2.69 -7.10 8.26
C VAL A 44 2.27 -6.19 9.40
N GLN A 45 3.22 -5.82 10.26
CA GLN A 45 3.05 -4.77 11.27
C GLN A 45 4.07 -3.65 11.07
N TYR A 46 3.67 -2.43 11.38
CA TYR A 46 4.52 -1.25 11.26
C TYR A 46 4.16 -0.17 12.27
N ASP A 47 5.16 0.62 12.67
CA ASP A 47 4.97 1.77 13.55
C ASP A 47 4.39 2.94 12.74
N TYR A 48 3.28 3.50 13.20
CA TYR A 48 2.70 4.71 12.62
C TYR A 48 2.28 5.67 13.75
N ASN A 49 2.94 6.82 13.82
CA ASN A 49 2.73 7.82 14.87
C ASN A 49 2.79 7.25 16.30
N GLY A 50 3.70 6.30 16.54
CA GLY A 50 3.88 5.66 17.84
C GLY A 50 2.90 4.51 18.15
N GLU A 51 1.97 4.21 17.24
CA GLU A 51 1.06 3.07 17.35
C GLU A 51 1.48 1.94 16.40
N LEU A 52 1.45 0.70 16.89
CA LEU A 52 1.65 -0.49 16.07
C LEU A 52 0.37 -0.74 15.24
N ARG A 53 0.50 -0.65 13.92
CA ARG A 53 -0.59 -0.87 12.97
C ARG A 53 -0.44 -2.20 12.24
N THR A 54 -1.57 -2.73 11.78
CA THR A 54 -1.59 -3.90 10.89
C THR A 54 -1.72 -3.41 9.44
N GLY A 55 -0.91 -3.97 8.56
CA GLY A 55 -1.00 -3.75 7.13
C GLY A 55 -0.95 -5.05 6.33
N TYR A 56 -1.24 -4.95 5.04
CA TYR A 56 -1.20 -6.03 4.07
C TYR A 56 -0.50 -5.53 2.83
N VAL A 57 0.44 -6.32 2.30
CA VAL A 57 1.25 -5.94 1.16
C VAL A 57 1.19 -6.99 0.06
N LYS A 58 1.09 -6.54 -1.19
CA LYS A 58 1.19 -7.38 -2.38
C LYS A 58 2.17 -6.75 -3.37
N PHE A 59 3.09 -7.55 -3.91
CA PHE A 59 3.96 -7.08 -4.97
C PHE A 59 3.12 -6.80 -6.22
N MET A 60 3.28 -5.60 -6.78
CA MET A 60 2.53 -5.16 -7.96
C MET A 60 3.36 -5.35 -9.23
N LYS A 61 4.52 -4.69 -9.28
CA LYS A 61 5.41 -4.70 -10.45
C LYS A 61 6.76 -4.10 -10.08
N ASN A 62 7.72 -4.26 -10.97
CA ASN A 62 8.91 -3.42 -10.90
C ASN A 62 8.67 -2.04 -11.52
N SER A 63 9.33 -1.01 -10.99
CA SER A 63 9.28 0.34 -11.56
C SER A 63 9.96 0.36 -12.93
N SER A 64 9.29 0.93 -13.92
CA SER A 64 9.86 1.21 -15.25
C SER A 64 10.52 2.59 -15.35
N LEU A 65 10.65 3.32 -14.23
CA LEU A 65 11.19 4.68 -14.23
C LEU A 65 12.67 4.68 -14.62
N THR A 66 13.00 5.50 -15.61
CA THR A 66 14.37 5.78 -16.05
C THR A 66 14.72 7.23 -15.77
N ASN A 67 16.01 7.52 -15.57
CA ASN A 67 16.50 8.89 -15.60
C ASN A 67 16.45 9.43 -17.07
N PRO A 68 16.77 10.72 -17.32
CA PRO A 68 16.77 11.28 -18.67
C PRO A 68 17.71 10.59 -19.67
N LYS A 69 18.64 9.75 -19.19
CA LYS A 69 19.56 8.96 -20.02
C LYS A 69 19.06 7.54 -20.29
N GLY A 70 17.80 7.24 -19.96
CA GLY A 70 17.23 5.89 -20.12
C GLY A 70 17.73 4.86 -19.10
N VAL A 71 18.48 5.28 -18.07
CA VAL A 71 19.02 4.36 -17.06
C VAL A 71 17.95 4.12 -15.97
N PRO A 72 17.61 2.86 -15.64
CA PRO A 72 16.66 2.55 -14.58
C PRO A 72 17.01 3.22 -13.25
N ILE A 73 16.03 3.85 -12.62
CA ILE A 73 16.17 4.46 -11.29
C ILE A 73 16.00 3.37 -10.23
N LYS A 74 16.91 3.35 -9.26
CA LYS A 74 17.15 2.28 -8.27
C LYS A 74 16.01 1.96 -7.27
N SER A 75 14.77 2.42 -7.49
CA SER A 75 13.60 2.02 -6.69
C SER A 75 12.81 0.95 -7.44
N TYR A 76 13.17 -0.31 -7.18
CA TYR A 76 12.83 -1.41 -8.09
C TYR A 76 11.43 -1.98 -7.95
N ALA A 77 10.83 -2.09 -6.77
CA ALA A 77 9.49 -2.67 -6.62
C ALA A 77 8.41 -1.60 -6.36
N LYS A 78 7.20 -1.87 -6.85
CA LYS A 78 5.95 -1.21 -6.48
C LYS A 78 5.09 -2.22 -5.75
N PHE A 79 4.46 -1.78 -4.68
CA PHE A 79 3.62 -2.61 -3.83
C PHE A 79 2.22 -2.01 -3.76
N GLU A 80 1.22 -2.87 -3.78
CA GLU A 80 -0.08 -2.50 -3.25
C GLU A 80 -0.02 -2.63 -1.73
N PHE A 81 -0.40 -1.58 -1.02
CA PHE A 81 -0.33 -1.55 0.43
C PHE A 81 -1.66 -1.12 1.03
N VAL A 82 -2.19 -1.93 1.95
CA VAL A 82 -3.38 -1.63 2.74
C VAL A 82 -2.97 -1.48 4.20
N GLY A 83 -3.37 -0.39 4.84
CA GLY A 83 -3.19 -0.17 6.28
C GLY A 83 -4.53 -0.19 7.01
N THR A 84 -4.54 -0.70 8.24
CA THR A 84 -5.73 -0.77 9.10
C THR A 84 -5.47 -0.16 10.47
N ASN A 85 -6.51 0.36 11.11
CA ASN A 85 -6.45 0.73 12.53
C ASN A 85 -6.72 -0.48 13.44
N ASN A 86 -6.66 -0.27 14.75
CA ASN A 86 -6.79 -1.36 15.73
C ASN A 86 -8.21 -1.94 15.84
N LEU A 87 -9.20 -1.30 15.20
CA LEU A 87 -10.58 -1.79 15.08
C LEU A 87 -10.80 -2.59 13.78
N GLY A 88 -9.77 -2.75 12.94
CA GLY A 88 -9.85 -3.46 11.66
C GLY A 88 -10.45 -2.64 10.51
N TYR A 89 -10.64 -1.33 10.68
CA TYR A 89 -11.03 -0.46 9.58
C TYR A 89 -9.83 -0.13 8.70
N ILE A 90 -10.04 -0.16 7.39
CA ILE A 90 -9.06 0.31 6.40
C ILE A 90 -8.88 1.82 6.60
N THR A 91 -7.63 2.22 6.75
CA THR A 91 -7.23 3.64 6.86
C THR A 91 -6.49 4.12 5.62
N THR A 92 -5.93 3.21 4.83
CA THR A 92 -5.28 3.54 3.56
C THR A 92 -5.21 2.33 2.62
N TYR A 93 -5.25 2.59 1.32
CA TYR A 93 -4.93 1.65 0.25
C TYR A 93 -4.22 2.38 -0.91
N HIS A 94 -2.95 2.12 -1.19
CA HIS A 94 -2.25 2.89 -2.23
C HIS A 94 -1.05 2.15 -2.81
N VAL A 95 -0.45 2.72 -3.86
CA VAL A 95 0.73 2.13 -4.51
C VAL A 95 1.99 2.69 -3.88
N GLU A 96 2.66 1.88 -3.07
CA GLU A 96 3.91 2.25 -2.43
C GLU A 96 5.14 1.97 -3.29
N SER A 97 6.13 2.86 -3.19
CA SER A 97 7.46 2.56 -3.73
C SER A 97 8.22 1.66 -2.76
N GLY A 98 9.02 0.73 -3.27
CA GLY A 98 9.84 -0.13 -2.40
C GLY A 98 10.69 0.67 -1.43
N LYS A 99 11.29 1.79 -1.85
CA LYS A 99 12.07 2.65 -0.96
C LYS A 99 11.26 3.16 0.24
N THR A 100 10.05 3.66 -0.01
CA THR A 100 9.15 4.17 1.04
C THR A 100 8.66 3.03 1.91
N PHE A 101 8.18 1.95 1.28
CA PHE A 101 7.69 0.76 1.95
C PHE A 101 8.75 0.16 2.91
N TRP A 102 9.99 -0.01 2.45
CA TRP A 102 11.06 -0.56 3.29
C TRP A 102 11.37 0.30 4.48
N LYS A 103 11.41 1.62 4.30
CA LYS A 103 11.62 2.56 5.41
C LYS A 103 10.49 2.49 6.42
N MET A 104 9.24 2.40 5.96
CA MET A 104 8.08 2.25 6.83
C MET A 104 8.17 0.97 7.66
N MET A 105 8.50 -0.16 7.03
CA MET A 105 8.57 -1.47 7.70
C MET A 105 9.79 -1.63 8.61
N ASN A 106 10.90 -0.96 8.31
CA ASN A 106 12.20 -1.19 8.96
C ASN A 106 12.72 0.03 9.72
N LYS A 107 11.84 0.78 10.39
CA LYS A 107 12.19 1.91 11.28
C LYS A 107 13.12 2.94 10.61
N GLY A 108 12.75 3.34 9.39
CA GLY A 108 13.47 4.32 8.59
C GLY A 108 14.64 3.75 7.76
N LYS A 109 14.98 2.46 7.91
CA LYS A 109 16.03 1.81 7.12
C LYS A 109 15.48 1.27 5.80
N ASN A 110 16.22 1.44 4.71
CA ASN A 110 15.83 0.92 3.40
C ASN A 110 16.35 -0.51 3.22
N ILE A 111 15.81 -1.46 3.98
CA ILE A 111 16.20 -2.88 3.94
C ILE A 111 15.10 -3.66 3.20
N PRO A 112 15.40 -4.36 2.10
CA PRO A 112 14.40 -5.05 1.27
C PRO A 112 13.99 -6.40 1.89
N VAL A 113 13.53 -6.36 3.13
CA VAL A 113 13.04 -7.51 3.89
C VAL A 113 11.62 -7.20 4.37
N ILE A 114 10.70 -8.11 4.09
CA ILE A 114 9.37 -8.14 4.69
C ILE A 114 9.43 -9.11 5.86
N ASN A 115 8.97 -8.69 7.04
CA ASN A 115 8.76 -9.56 8.18
C ASN A 115 7.25 -9.81 8.31
N PRO A 116 6.73 -10.95 7.83
CA PRO A 116 5.32 -11.28 7.93
C PRO A 116 4.91 -11.44 9.39
N VAL A 117 3.63 -11.22 9.66
CA VAL A 117 2.99 -11.59 10.93
C VAL A 117 1.86 -12.58 10.66
N GLU A 118 1.62 -13.50 11.60
CA GLU A 118 0.48 -14.42 11.58
C GLU A 118 -0.84 -13.70 11.88
#